data_AF-A0A2N1W9I9-F1
#
_entry.id   AF-A0A2N1W9I9-F1
#
_cell.length_a   1.000
_cell.length_b   1.000
_cell.length_c   1.000
_cell.angle_alpha   90.00
_cell.angle_beta   90.00
_cell.angle_gamma   90.00
#
_symmetry.space_group_name_H-M   'P 1'
#
loop_
_entity.id
_entity.type
_entity.pdbx_description
1 polymer ?
#
loop_
_entity_poly.entity_id
_entity_poly.type
_entity_poly.pdbx_seq_one_letter_code
_entity_poly.pdbx_strand_id
1 'polypeptide(L)'
;MANSPYLRDSRSPRYTILFAVPLLLGYEALALLLQDAGGGVRNGADVLLKSLFITMGGAHGLLVFNLVLAVAGGWLVVRDWRTHPGALRPRVFAGMLAESAGLALLVGVVVGYATNLLLQRLAIGPMGSLDLPTQLMISLGAGIYEELLFRVLLVGSLAAVGVNLLRWTTRTAGITAAIVGALIFSAFHYIGPYGDPLEAGSFIFR
;
A
#
# COMPACT_ATOMS: atom_id res chain seq x y z
N MET A 1 -12.49 14.19 23.25
CA MET A 1 -12.49 12.72 23.33
C MET A 1 -11.10 12.30 23.79
N ALA A 2 -10.97 11.71 24.98
CA ALA A 2 -9.67 11.25 25.46
C ALA A 2 -9.14 10.18 24.50
N ASN A 3 -8.00 10.43 23.84
CA ASN A 3 -7.37 9.44 22.95
C ASN A 3 -7.02 8.20 23.78
N SER A 4 -7.74 7.09 23.54
CA SER A 4 -7.44 5.80 24.16
C SER A 4 -5.95 5.47 23.99
N PRO A 5 -5.26 4.97 25.03
CA PRO A 5 -3.85 4.56 24.92
C PRO A 5 -3.58 3.62 23.74
N TYR A 6 -4.56 2.78 23.38
CA TYR A 6 -4.50 1.94 22.18
C TYR A 6 -4.38 2.77 20.90
N LEU A 7 -5.30 3.72 20.68
CA LEU A 7 -5.36 4.53 19.46
C LEU A 7 -4.11 5.41 19.26
N ARG A 8 -3.51 5.87 20.37
CA ARG A 8 -2.26 6.63 20.31
C ARG A 8 -1.09 5.74 19.90
N ASP A 9 -1.00 4.54 20.48
CA ASP A 9 0.08 3.61 20.19
C ASP A 9 -0.03 3.02 18.78
N SER A 10 -1.22 2.56 18.37
CA SER A 10 -1.44 1.93 17.05
C SER A 10 -1.18 2.87 15.86
N ARG A 11 -1.26 4.19 16.09
CA ARG A 11 -0.96 5.24 15.10
C ARG A 11 0.49 5.73 15.11
N SER A 12 1.30 5.28 16.06
CA SER A 12 2.70 5.72 16.14
C SER A 12 3.58 4.97 15.13
N PRO A 13 4.58 5.64 14.52
CA PRO A 13 5.42 5.04 13.48
C PRO A 13 6.02 3.69 13.87
N ARG A 14 6.43 3.53 15.14
CA ARG A 14 7.02 2.28 15.61
C ARG A 14 6.07 1.09 15.51
N TYR A 15 4.80 1.24 15.88
CA TYR A 15 3.84 0.13 15.81
C TYR A 15 3.41 -0.14 14.37
N THR A 16 3.11 0.91 13.59
CA THR A 16 2.68 0.75 12.19
C THR A 16 3.77 0.10 11.34
N ILE A 17 5.03 0.55 11.44
CA ILE A 17 6.14 -0.01 10.67
C ILE A 17 6.44 -1.45 11.10
N LEU A 18 6.56 -1.71 12.41
CA LEU A 18 6.84 -3.06 12.89
C LEU A 18 5.70 -4.05 12.60
N PHE A 19 4.45 -3.57 12.53
CA PHE A 19 3.31 -4.37 12.11
C PHE A 19 3.34 -4.69 10.60
N ALA A 20 3.86 -3.78 9.78
CA ALA A 20 3.99 -3.95 8.34
C ALA A 20 5.19 -4.84 7.94
N VAL A 21 6.27 -4.89 8.73
CA VAL A 21 7.49 -5.66 8.41
C VAL A 21 7.20 -7.15 8.13
N PRO A 22 6.43 -7.90 8.95
CA PRO A 22 6.09 -9.27 8.64
C PRO A 22 5.36 -9.46 7.30
N LEU A 23 4.51 -8.49 6.92
CA LEU A 23 3.79 -8.52 5.64
C LEU A 23 4.74 -8.28 4.47
N LEU A 24 5.68 -7.34 4.61
CA LEU A 24 6.73 -7.09 3.61
C LEU A 24 7.64 -8.31 3.45
N LEU A 25 8.08 -8.93 4.55
CA LEU A 25 8.90 -10.13 4.49
C LEU A 25 8.13 -11.31 3.88
N GLY A 26 6.84 -11.46 4.19
CA GLY A 26 5.96 -12.45 3.57
C GLY A 26 5.83 -12.24 2.06
N TYR A 27 5.67 -10.98 1.62
CA TYR A 27 5.66 -10.63 0.21
C TYR A 27 6.97 -11.02 -0.49
N GLU A 28 8.12 -10.57 0.01
CA GLU A 28 9.42 -10.85 -0.63
C GLU A 28 9.73 -12.35 -0.61
N ALA A 29 9.39 -13.06 0.47
CA ALA A 29 9.58 -14.50 0.55
C ALA A 29 8.75 -15.23 -0.51
N LEU A 30 7.46 -14.88 -0.66
CA LEU A 30 6.61 -15.46 -1.71
C LEU A 30 7.11 -15.07 -3.10
N ALA A 31 7.57 -13.83 -3.31
CA ALA A 31 8.11 -13.37 -4.59
C ALA A 31 9.39 -14.13 -5.00
N LEU A 32 10.21 -14.52 -4.03
CA LEU A 32 11.38 -15.36 -4.27
C LEU A 32 10.98 -16.81 -4.55
N LEU A 33 10.03 -17.37 -3.78
CA LEU A 33 9.58 -18.76 -3.94
C LEU A 33 8.81 -18.99 -5.24
N LEU A 34 8.07 -17.99 -5.71
CA LEU A 34 7.19 -18.06 -6.88
C LEU A 34 7.84 -17.48 -8.15
N GLN A 35 9.12 -17.07 -8.10
CA GLN A 35 9.80 -16.42 -9.22
C GLN A 35 9.74 -17.24 -10.52
N ASP A 36 9.89 -18.57 -10.42
CA ASP A 36 9.94 -19.50 -11.54
C ASP A 36 8.56 -20.12 -11.86
N ALA A 37 7.72 -20.28 -10.84
CA ALA A 37 6.42 -20.96 -10.94
C ALA A 37 5.24 -20.03 -11.25
N GLY A 38 5.29 -18.78 -10.79
CA GLY A 38 4.23 -17.78 -10.92
C GLY A 38 4.35 -16.89 -12.15
N GLY A 39 5.09 -17.32 -13.19
CA GLY A 39 5.30 -16.53 -14.42
C GLY A 39 6.02 -15.19 -14.20
N GLY A 40 6.72 -15.03 -13.08
CA GLY A 40 7.38 -13.78 -12.71
C GLY A 40 6.41 -12.63 -12.36
N VAL A 41 5.13 -12.93 -12.09
CA VAL A 41 4.14 -11.90 -11.74
C VAL A 41 4.54 -11.20 -10.45
N ARG A 42 4.42 -9.87 -10.43
CA ARG A 42 4.69 -9.03 -9.26
C ARG A 42 3.62 -7.95 -9.13
N ASN A 43 3.54 -7.35 -7.95
CA ASN A 43 2.69 -6.20 -7.75
C ASN A 43 3.22 -5.01 -8.59
N GLY A 44 2.33 -4.27 -9.24
CA GLY A 44 2.73 -3.18 -10.14
C GLY A 44 3.52 -2.08 -9.43
N ALA A 45 3.15 -1.71 -8.20
CA ALA A 45 3.87 -0.69 -7.44
C ALA A 45 5.26 -1.17 -7.01
N ASP A 46 5.43 -2.46 -6.67
CA ASP A 46 6.75 -3.07 -6.46
C ASP A 46 7.64 -2.90 -7.70
N VAL A 47 7.12 -3.29 -8.86
CA VAL A 47 7.84 -3.20 -10.14
C VAL A 47 8.21 -1.76 -10.45
N LEU A 48 7.29 -0.81 -10.32
CA LEU A 48 7.55 0.62 -10.58
C LEU A 48 8.66 1.17 -9.66
N LEU A 49 8.53 0.94 -8.35
CA LEU A 49 9.49 1.45 -7.38
C LEU A 49 10.88 0.82 -7.58
N LYS A 50 10.98 -0.52 -7.70
CA LYS A 50 12.27 -1.18 -7.87
C LYS A 50 12.90 -0.86 -9.23
N SER A 51 12.12 -0.79 -10.31
CA SER A 51 12.63 -0.48 -11.66
C SER A 51 13.22 0.93 -11.74
N LEU A 52 12.67 1.92 -11.04
CA LEU A 52 13.26 3.25 -10.95
C LEU A 52 14.68 3.19 -10.36
N PHE A 53 14.88 2.43 -9.29
CA PHE A 53 16.21 2.29 -8.68
C PHE A 53 17.16 1.46 -9.54
N ILE A 54 16.67 0.42 -10.22
CA ILE A 54 17.46 -0.40 -11.14
C ILE A 54 17.91 0.42 -12.35
N THR A 55 17.04 1.25 -12.93
CA THR A 55 17.38 2.08 -14.09
C THR A 55 18.40 3.16 -13.74
N MET A 56 18.34 3.74 -12.54
CA MET A 56 19.31 4.75 -12.07
C MET A 56 20.62 4.16 -11.53
N GLY A 57 20.55 3.03 -10.82
CA GLY A 57 21.65 2.45 -10.05
C GLY A 57 22.24 1.16 -10.63
N GLY A 58 21.74 0.68 -11.77
CA GLY A 58 22.19 -0.54 -12.43
C GLY A 58 22.13 -1.77 -11.52
N ALA A 59 23.21 -2.54 -11.47
CA ALA A 59 23.32 -3.77 -10.68
C ALA A 59 23.13 -3.56 -9.17
N HIS A 60 23.35 -2.34 -8.66
CA HIS A 60 23.17 -2.00 -7.26
C HIS A 60 21.79 -1.40 -6.94
N GLY A 61 20.94 -1.15 -7.95
CA GLY A 61 19.67 -0.46 -7.76
C GLY A 61 18.76 -1.11 -6.71
N LEU A 62 18.59 -2.44 -6.77
CA LEU A 62 17.77 -3.15 -5.80
C LEU A 62 18.34 -3.11 -4.37
N LEU A 63 19.67 -3.18 -4.23
CA LEU A 63 20.34 -3.05 -2.93
C LEU A 63 20.11 -1.64 -2.36
N VAL A 64 20.25 -0.61 -3.18
CA VAL A 64 19.99 0.79 -2.78
C VAL A 64 18.53 0.98 -2.39
N PHE A 65 17.58 0.43 -3.15
CA PHE A 65 16.16 0.49 -2.81
C PHE A 65 15.89 -0.09 -1.42
N ASN A 66 16.35 -1.31 -1.17
CA ASN A 66 16.19 -1.99 0.11
C ASN A 66 16.86 -1.23 1.26
N LEU A 67 18.05 -0.67 1.02
CA LEU A 67 18.76 0.12 2.01
C LEU A 67 18.00 1.41 2.34
N VAL A 68 17.48 2.13 1.33
CA VAL A 68 16.68 3.34 1.53
C VAL A 68 15.43 3.01 2.34
N LEU A 69 14.71 1.95 1.98
CA LEU A 69 13.51 1.52 2.69
C LEU A 69 13.81 1.16 4.15
N ALA A 70 14.85 0.37 4.39
CA ALA A 70 15.27 -0.05 5.73
C ALA A 70 15.74 1.13 6.59
N VAL A 71 16.55 2.04 6.03
CA VAL A 71 17.05 3.23 6.74
C VAL A 71 15.92 4.20 7.04
N ALA A 72 15.04 4.49 6.07
CA ALA A 72 13.92 5.40 6.29
C ALA A 72 12.94 4.84 7.33
N GLY A 73 12.55 3.56 7.21
CA GLY A 73 11.69 2.90 8.18
C GLY A 73 12.32 2.84 9.57
N GLY A 74 13.58 2.37 9.66
CA GLY A 74 14.32 2.31 10.92
C GLY A 74 14.50 3.69 11.56
N TRP A 75 14.78 4.73 10.78
CA TRP A 75 14.87 6.10 11.28
C TRP A 75 13.54 6.58 11.86
N LEU A 76 12.40 6.31 11.22
CA LEU A 76 11.08 6.67 11.74
C LEU A 76 10.78 5.96 13.06
N VAL A 77 11.11 4.67 13.17
CA VAL A 77 10.95 3.89 14.41
C VAL A 77 11.83 4.45 15.53
N VAL A 78 13.11 4.68 15.25
CA VAL A 78 14.07 5.21 16.24
C VAL A 78 13.68 6.63 16.66
N ARG A 79 13.24 7.47 15.73
CA ARG A 79 12.77 8.82 16.03
C ARG A 79 11.58 8.79 16.97
N ASP A 80 10.57 7.96 16.69
CA ASP A 80 9.39 7.84 17.55
C ASP A 80 9.75 7.28 18.95
N TRP A 81 10.67 6.31 19.02
CA TRP A 81 11.14 5.77 20.29
C TRP A 81 11.85 6.84 21.14
N ARG A 82 12.66 7.70 20.51
CA ARG A 82 13.35 8.80 21.21
C ARG A 82 12.38 9.87 21.70
N THR A 83 11.32 10.18 20.95
CA THR A 83 10.31 11.18 21.35
C THR A 83 9.30 10.63 22.35
N HIS A 84 8.98 9.34 22.28
CA HIS A 84 7.98 8.68 23.13
C HIS A 84 8.54 7.37 23.71
N PRO A 85 9.49 7.44 24.66
CA PRO A 85 10.11 6.24 25.24
C PRO A 85 9.06 5.32 25.87
N GLY A 86 9.16 4.02 25.59
CA GLY A 86 8.26 3.02 26.14
C GLY A 86 8.40 1.67 25.45
N ALA A 87 8.17 0.59 26.20
CA ALA A 87 8.19 -0.75 25.66
C ALA A 87 7.02 -0.99 24.69
N LEU A 88 7.25 -1.84 23.68
CA LEU A 88 6.21 -2.33 22.81
C LEU A 88 5.25 -3.23 23.58
N ARG A 89 3.96 -3.06 23.34
CA ARG A 89 2.89 -3.81 23.99
C ARG A 89 2.32 -4.82 23.00
N PRO A 90 2.53 -6.14 23.17
CA PRO A 90 2.02 -7.17 22.25
C PRO A 90 0.50 -7.10 22.04
N ARG A 91 -0.25 -6.70 23.07
CA ARG A 91 -1.70 -6.49 22.99
C ARG A 91 -2.11 -5.43 21.97
N VAL A 92 -1.27 -4.44 21.70
CA VAL A 92 -1.55 -3.43 20.67
C VAL A 92 -1.45 -4.05 19.28
N PHE A 93 -0.43 -4.87 19.01
CA PHE A 93 -0.33 -5.60 17.73
C PHE A 93 -1.49 -6.58 17.53
N ALA A 94 -1.90 -7.30 18.58
CA ALA A 94 -3.08 -8.17 18.52
C ALA A 94 -4.37 -7.37 18.24
N GLY A 95 -4.52 -6.20 18.87
CA GLY A 95 -5.62 -5.27 18.60
C GLY A 95 -5.60 -4.76 17.15
N MET A 96 -4.44 -4.35 16.65
CA MET A 96 -4.27 -3.90 15.25
C MET A 96 -4.62 -5.00 14.27
N LEU A 97 -4.22 -6.25 14.53
CA LEU A 97 -4.58 -7.40 13.70
C LEU A 97 -6.09 -7.65 13.71
N ALA A 98 -6.71 -7.66 14.89
CA ALA A 98 -8.15 -7.88 15.02
C ALA A 98 -8.96 -6.76 14.34
N GLU A 99 -8.57 -5.51 14.54
CA GLU A 99 -9.20 -4.34 13.91
C GLU A 99 -9.02 -4.37 12.40
N SER A 100 -7.81 -4.62 11.91
CA SER A 100 -7.52 -4.69 10.46
C SER A 100 -8.25 -5.86 9.81
N ALA A 101 -8.29 -7.04 10.45
CA ALA A 101 -9.03 -8.19 9.95
C ALA A 101 -10.55 -7.94 9.92
N GLY A 102 -11.10 -7.36 10.99
CA GLY A 102 -12.51 -6.98 11.05
C GLY A 102 -12.89 -5.95 9.98
N LEU A 103 -12.06 -4.92 9.80
CA LEU A 103 -12.24 -3.90 8.76
C LEU A 103 -12.09 -4.50 7.35
N ALA A 104 -11.09 -5.35 7.12
CA ALA A 104 -10.89 -6.00 5.84
C ALA A 104 -12.06 -6.91 5.46
N LEU A 105 -12.62 -7.67 6.42
CA LEU A 105 -13.82 -8.48 6.20
C LEU A 105 -15.04 -7.60 5.92
N LEU A 106 -15.26 -6.56 6.73
CA LEU A 106 -16.39 -5.66 6.54
C LEU A 106 -16.33 -4.95 5.20
N VAL A 107 -15.21 -4.31 4.89
CA VAL A 107 -15.00 -3.59 3.62
C VAL A 107 -15.02 -4.57 2.45
N GLY A 108 -14.39 -5.75 2.59
CA GLY A 108 -14.40 -6.78 1.55
C GLY A 108 -15.82 -7.27 1.22
N VAL A 109 -16.67 -7.46 2.23
CA VAL A 109 -18.09 -7.82 2.02
C VAL A 109 -18.86 -6.66 1.38
N VAL A 110 -18.71 -5.44 1.89
CA VAL A 110 -19.43 -4.27 1.38
C VAL A 110 -19.04 -3.97 -0.06
N VAL A 111 -17.73 -3.87 -0.34
CA VAL A 111 -17.20 -3.64 -1.68
C VAL A 111 -17.55 -4.82 -2.58
N GLY A 112 -17.34 -6.06 -2.14
CA GLY A 112 -17.69 -7.25 -2.93
C GLY A 112 -19.18 -7.29 -3.32
N TYR A 113 -20.08 -6.90 -2.41
CA TYR A 113 -21.51 -6.83 -2.70
C TYR A 113 -21.84 -5.68 -3.66
N ALA A 114 -21.29 -4.49 -3.43
CA ALA A 114 -21.45 -3.34 -4.30
C ALA A 114 -20.93 -3.63 -5.72
N THR A 115 -19.74 -4.22 -5.82
CA THR A 115 -19.12 -4.66 -7.06
C THR A 115 -19.96 -5.69 -7.79
N ASN A 116 -20.51 -6.71 -7.09
CA ASN A 116 -21.41 -7.67 -7.75
C ASN A 116 -22.68 -7.01 -8.28
N LEU A 117 -23.26 -6.07 -7.55
CA LEU A 117 -24.46 -5.35 -8.00
C LEU A 117 -24.19 -4.46 -9.22
N LEU A 118 -22.99 -3.85 -9.29
CA LEU A 118 -22.57 -2.94 -10.37
C LEU A 118 -22.03 -3.69 -11.60
N LEU A 119 -21.19 -4.72 -11.38
CA LEU A 119 -20.48 -5.47 -12.42
C LEU A 119 -21.25 -6.67 -12.97
N GLN A 120 -22.28 -7.21 -12.31
CA GLN A 120 -23.20 -8.14 -13.00
C GLN A 120 -23.89 -7.48 -14.22
N ARG A 121 -23.85 -6.14 -14.33
CA ARG A 121 -24.32 -5.38 -15.50
C ARG A 121 -23.24 -5.05 -16.52
N LEU A 122 -21.96 -5.30 -16.22
CA LEU A 122 -20.81 -4.97 -17.05
C LEU A 122 -19.93 -6.22 -17.15
N ALA A 123 -19.99 -6.93 -18.27
CA ALA A 123 -19.33 -8.21 -18.51
C ALA A 123 -17.79 -8.09 -18.53
N ILE A 124 -17.18 -7.86 -17.36
CA ILE A 124 -15.74 -7.89 -17.18
C ILE A 124 -15.34 -9.35 -16.94
N GLY A 125 -14.53 -9.89 -17.85
CA GLY A 125 -14.10 -11.29 -17.85
C GLY A 125 -13.36 -11.69 -16.57
N PRO A 126 -13.32 -13.00 -16.25
CA PRO A 126 -12.63 -13.48 -15.08
C PRO A 126 -11.16 -13.08 -15.16
N MET A 127 -10.62 -12.43 -14.11
CA MET A 127 -9.18 -12.42 -13.91
C MET A 127 -8.71 -13.86 -14.03
N GLY A 128 -7.76 -14.12 -14.93
CA GLY A 128 -7.16 -15.44 -15.08
C GLY A 128 -6.80 -15.97 -13.71
N SER A 129 -7.22 -17.21 -13.40
CA SER A 129 -7.13 -17.78 -12.06
C SER A 129 -5.66 -17.99 -11.67
N LEU A 130 -5.02 -16.94 -11.17
CA LEU A 130 -3.76 -17.04 -10.47
C LEU A 130 -3.94 -18.05 -9.34
N ASP A 131 -2.93 -18.87 -9.09
CA ASP A 131 -2.95 -19.79 -7.97
C ASP A 131 -3.00 -19.00 -6.64
N LEU A 132 -3.55 -19.64 -5.60
CA LEU A 132 -3.73 -19.01 -4.29
C LEU A 132 -2.44 -18.40 -3.71
N PRO A 133 -1.25 -19.05 -3.83
CA PRO A 133 0.01 -18.44 -3.41
C PRO A 133 0.33 -17.12 -4.13
N THR A 134 0.14 -17.04 -5.44
CA THR A 134 0.37 -15.81 -6.21
C THR A 134 -0.65 -14.74 -5.88
N GLN A 135 -1.92 -15.10 -5.65
CA GLN A 135 -2.93 -14.14 -5.19
C GLN A 135 -2.57 -13.55 -3.82
N LEU A 136 -2.11 -14.38 -2.89
CA LEU A 136 -1.66 -13.93 -1.57
C LEU A 136 -0.45 -13.01 -1.68
N MET A 137 0.55 -13.38 -2.49
CA MET A 137 1.72 -12.55 -2.76
C MET A 137 1.30 -11.19 -3.32
N ILE A 138 0.50 -11.14 -4.39
CA ILE A 138 0.08 -9.86 -4.99
C ILE A 138 -0.74 -9.03 -4.00
N SER A 139 -1.59 -9.66 -3.18
CA SER A 139 -2.39 -8.98 -2.15
C SER A 139 -1.53 -8.34 -1.05
N LEU A 140 -0.49 -9.05 -0.58
CA LEU A 140 0.50 -8.48 0.33
C LEU A 140 1.27 -7.33 -0.32
N GLY A 141 1.64 -7.49 -1.59
CA GLY A 141 2.29 -6.45 -2.37
C GLY A 141 1.43 -5.20 -2.50
N ALA A 142 0.14 -5.35 -2.78
CA ALA A 142 -0.81 -4.25 -2.84
C ALA A 142 -0.93 -3.54 -1.47
N GLY A 143 -1.06 -4.31 -0.39
CA GLY A 143 -1.13 -3.76 0.97
C GLY A 143 0.10 -2.95 1.40
N ILE A 144 1.29 -3.23 0.85
CA ILE A 144 2.54 -2.59 1.24
C ILE A 144 3.05 -1.59 0.19
N TYR A 145 3.30 -2.05 -1.03
CA TYR A 145 3.93 -1.24 -2.08
C TYR A 145 2.99 -0.21 -2.67
N GLU A 146 1.71 -0.52 -2.87
CA GLU A 146 0.75 0.49 -3.34
C GLU A 146 0.47 1.53 -2.26
N GLU A 147 0.38 1.13 -0.99
CA GLU A 147 0.25 2.07 0.13
C GLU A 147 1.44 3.03 0.19
N LEU A 148 2.67 2.49 0.06
CA LEU A 148 3.89 3.30 0.02
C LEU A 148 3.89 4.26 -1.18
N LEU A 149 3.62 3.77 -2.39
CA LEU A 149 3.68 4.57 -3.61
C LEU A 149 2.57 5.63 -3.67
N PHE A 150 1.32 5.21 -3.52
CA PHE A 150 0.17 6.08 -3.80
C PHE A 150 -0.23 6.93 -2.59
N ARG A 151 -0.21 6.38 -1.38
CA ARG A 151 -0.63 7.16 -0.20
C ARG A 151 0.51 7.92 0.43
N VAL A 152 1.60 7.23 0.74
CA VAL A 152 2.72 7.87 1.46
C VAL A 152 3.48 8.82 0.53
N LEU A 153 3.93 8.34 -0.63
CA LEU A 153 4.75 9.16 -1.54
C LEU A 153 3.90 10.12 -2.37
N LEU A 154 2.93 9.63 -3.15
CA LEU A 154 2.15 10.48 -4.06
C LEU A 154 1.22 11.44 -3.32
N VAL A 155 0.23 10.94 -2.54
CA VAL A 155 -0.70 11.82 -1.82
C VAL A 155 0.04 12.70 -0.80
N GLY A 156 1.00 12.14 -0.07
CA GLY A 156 1.83 12.89 0.88
C GLY A 156 2.61 14.03 0.22
N SER A 157 3.25 13.79 -0.93
CA SER A 157 3.99 14.83 -1.65
C SER A 157 3.06 15.88 -2.27
N LEU A 158 1.93 15.48 -2.88
CA LEU A 158 0.93 16.42 -3.41
C LEU A 158 0.38 17.34 -2.32
N ALA A 159 0.04 16.79 -1.15
CA ALA A 159 -0.42 17.57 -0.01
C ALA A 159 0.68 18.52 0.50
N ALA A 160 1.92 18.05 0.58
CA ALA A 160 3.06 18.86 0.99
C ALA A 160 3.34 20.01 0.01
N VAL A 161 3.23 19.78 -1.30
CA VAL A 161 3.34 20.83 -2.32
C VAL A 161 2.20 21.85 -2.16
N GLY A 162 0.96 21.38 -1.99
CA GLY A 162 -0.19 22.25 -1.77
C GLY A 162 -0.01 23.18 -0.57
N VAL A 163 0.46 22.66 0.56
CA VAL A 163 0.67 23.45 1.79
C VAL A 163 1.92 24.33 1.69
N ASN A 164 3.06 23.75 1.35
CA ASN A 164 4.36 24.41 1.51
C ASN A 164 4.71 25.33 0.33
N LEU A 165 4.29 24.98 -0.89
CA LEU A 165 4.61 25.75 -2.10
C LEU A 165 3.43 26.63 -2.52
N LEU A 166 2.21 26.08 -2.56
CA LEU A 166 1.02 26.79 -3.03
C LEU A 166 0.26 27.53 -1.93
N ARG A 167 0.68 27.38 -0.67
CA ARG A 167 0.07 28.02 0.51
C ARG A 167 -1.42 27.74 0.68
N TRP A 168 -1.89 26.58 0.22
CA TRP A 168 -3.26 26.14 0.46
C TRP A 168 -3.50 25.80 1.93
N THR A 169 -4.77 25.85 2.34
CA THR A 169 -5.15 25.29 3.63
C THR A 169 -4.89 23.78 3.64
N THR A 170 -4.57 23.21 4.80
CA THR A 170 -4.34 21.75 4.96
C THR A 170 -5.53 20.94 4.45
N ARG A 171 -6.75 21.45 4.63
CA ARG A 171 -7.98 20.79 4.15
C ARG A 171 -8.03 20.77 2.62
N THR A 172 -7.81 21.92 1.98
CA THR A 172 -7.80 22.01 0.51
C THR A 172 -6.71 21.13 -0.07
N ALA A 173 -5.48 21.22 0.44
CA ALA A 173 -4.37 20.40 -0.02
C ALA A 173 -4.65 18.90 0.15
N GLY A 174 -5.22 18.49 1.29
CA GLY A 174 -5.58 17.10 1.55
C GLY A 174 -6.67 16.57 0.60
N ILE A 175 -7.74 17.33 0.39
CA ILE A 175 -8.83 16.94 -0.53
C ILE A 175 -8.31 16.85 -1.96
N THR A 176 -7.59 17.87 -2.43
CA THR A 176 -7.05 17.87 -3.79
C THR A 176 -6.04 16.74 -4.00
N ALA A 177 -5.14 16.52 -3.03
CA ALA A 177 -4.17 15.42 -3.10
C ALA A 177 -4.87 14.05 -3.13
N ALA A 178 -5.92 13.86 -2.33
CA ALA A 178 -6.69 12.62 -2.31
C ALA A 178 -7.42 12.37 -3.65
N ILE A 179 -8.05 13.39 -4.22
CA ILE A 179 -8.74 13.28 -5.52
C ILE A 179 -7.74 12.98 -6.63
N VAL A 180 -6.66 13.76 -6.74
CA VAL A 180 -5.63 13.56 -7.77
C VAL A 180 -4.94 12.21 -7.59
N GLY A 181 -4.63 11.83 -6.35
CA GLY A 181 -4.04 10.52 -6.03
C GLY A 181 -4.95 9.36 -6.44
N ALA A 182 -6.25 9.45 -6.18
CA ALA A 182 -7.23 8.44 -6.60
C ALA A 182 -7.32 8.32 -8.13
N LEU A 183 -7.34 9.44 -8.86
CA LEU A 183 -7.36 9.43 -10.32
C LEU A 183 -6.09 8.78 -10.92
N ILE A 184 -4.92 9.07 -10.34
CA ILE A 184 -3.65 8.46 -10.76
C ILE A 184 -3.61 6.96 -10.41
N PHE A 185 -4.07 6.59 -9.21
CA PHE A 185 -4.17 5.19 -8.78
C PHE A 185 -5.09 4.38 -9.70
N SER A 186 -6.25 4.93 -10.06
CA SER A 186 -7.16 4.32 -11.02
C SER A 186 -6.50 4.16 -12.39
N ALA A 187 -5.90 5.24 -12.91
CA ALA A 187 -5.18 5.21 -14.19
C ALA A 187 -4.04 4.17 -14.22
N PHE A 188 -3.39 3.90 -13.08
CA PHE A 188 -2.31 2.93 -12.98
C PHE A 188 -2.76 1.48 -13.25
N HIS A 189 -4.03 1.14 -12.99
CA HIS A 189 -4.56 -0.21 -13.19
C HIS A 189 -4.73 -0.63 -14.65
N TYR A 190 -4.52 0.30 -15.59
CA TYR A 190 -4.57 0.04 -17.03
C TYR A 190 -3.19 -0.24 -17.64
N ILE A 191 -2.13 -0.25 -16.81
CA ILE A 191 -0.75 -0.36 -17.26
C ILE A 191 -0.22 -1.77 -16.99
N GLY A 192 0.48 -2.34 -17.98
CA GLY A 192 1.17 -3.62 -17.88
C GLY A 192 0.37 -4.82 -18.41
N PRO A 193 0.96 -6.02 -18.41
CA PRO A 193 0.37 -7.20 -19.05
C PRO A 193 -0.96 -7.67 -18.44
N TYR A 194 -1.23 -7.30 -17.19
CA TYR A 194 -2.44 -7.64 -16.44
C TYR A 194 -3.33 -6.42 -16.16
N GLY A 195 -3.17 -5.35 -16.95
CA GLY A 195 -4.01 -4.16 -16.83
C GLY A 195 -5.47 -4.44 -17.21
N ASP A 196 -6.39 -3.78 -16.52
CA ASP A 196 -7.81 -3.84 -16.84
C ASP A 196 -8.10 -3.24 -18.24
N PRO A 197 -9.20 -3.60 -18.91
CA PRO A 197 -9.69 -2.85 -20.06
C PRO A 197 -10.18 -1.46 -19.62
N LEU A 198 -9.75 -0.41 -20.34
CA LEU A 198 -10.15 0.97 -20.02
C LEU A 198 -11.65 1.21 -20.29
N GLU A 199 -12.44 1.03 -19.25
CA GLU A 199 -13.88 1.28 -19.24
C GLU A 199 -14.27 2.17 -18.07
N ALA A 200 -15.28 3.03 -18.25
CA ALA A 200 -15.73 3.96 -17.20
C ALA A 200 -16.10 3.26 -15.89
N GLY A 201 -16.73 2.07 -15.97
CA GLY A 201 -17.09 1.29 -14.79
C GLY A 201 -15.86 0.82 -14.00
N SER A 202 -14.85 0.28 -14.69
CA SER A 202 -13.57 -0.10 -14.06
C SER A 202 -12.84 1.11 -13.48
N PHE A 203 -12.86 2.25 -14.17
CA PHE A 203 -12.08 3.44 -13.77
C PHE A 203 -12.65 4.08 -12.52
N ILE A 204 -13.98 4.14 -12.42
CA ILE A 204 -14.66 4.66 -11.24
C ILE A 204 -14.54 3.69 -10.06
N PHE A 205 -14.42 2.38 -10.33
CA PHE A 205 -14.27 1.37 -9.30
C PHE A 205 -12.89 1.39 -8.63
N ARG A 206 -11.82 1.58 -9.41
CA ARG A 206 -10.43 1.66 -8.92
C ARG A 206 -10.18 2.97 -8.17
#